data_AF-A0A800F703-F1
#
_entry.id   AF-A0A800F703-F1
#
_cell.length_a   1.000
_cell.length_b   1.000
_cell.length_c   1.000
_cell.angle_alpha   90.00
_cell.angle_beta   90.00
_cell.angle_gamma   90.00
#
_symmetry.space_group_name_H-M   'P 1'
#
loop_
_entity.id
_entity.type
_entity.pdbx_description
1 polymer ?
#
loop_
_entity_poly.entity_id
_entity_poly.type
_entity_poly.pdbx_seq_one_letter_code
_entity_poly.pdbx_strand_id
1 'polypeptide(L)'
;MSLFLIWKGVKELRVKVKGVEQALQEKSRFRDVVALIVGMNLLFSVDSILTVVGMTDIFAVMVGSVVISVALMLALAGTISDFLHSNPEFEILGLFVLLLIGFVLILEGGHTAHLTANGTEFPYIPQWIVIFMLLLMFSVDLYQNWWAKSHNAKIAPVHLHHRIDETPAGLP
;
A
#
# COMPACT_ATOMS: atom_id res chain seq x y z
N MET A 1 -2.26 2.54 -18.25
CA MET A 1 -3.44 2.42 -17.37
C MET A 1 -3.06 2.62 -15.90
N SER A 2 -2.16 1.80 -15.34
CA SER A 2 -1.69 1.87 -13.95
C SER A 2 -0.99 3.19 -13.59
N LEU A 3 -0.25 3.79 -14.53
CA LEU A 3 0.47 5.06 -14.32
C LEU A 3 -0.47 6.25 -14.03
N PHE A 4 -1.65 6.29 -14.66
CA PHE A 4 -2.64 7.35 -14.44
C PHE A 4 -3.22 7.31 -13.03
N LEU A 5 -3.45 6.10 -12.51
CA LEU A 5 -3.99 5.89 -11.16
C LEU A 5 -2.93 6.12 -10.07
N ILE A 6 -1.68 5.69 -10.30
CA ILE A 6 -0.56 6.00 -9.41
C ILE A 6 -0.39 7.52 -9.31
N TRP A 7 -0.41 8.23 -10.44
CA TRP A 7 -0.30 9.69 -10.44
C TRP A 7 -1.44 10.37 -9.67
N LYS A 8 -2.69 9.92 -9.87
CA LYS A 8 -3.86 10.49 -9.17
C LYS A 8 -3.82 10.19 -7.67
N GLY A 9 -3.52 8.94 -7.29
CA GLY A 9 -3.43 8.50 -5.89
C GLY A 9 -2.32 9.21 -5.13
N VAL A 10 -1.13 9.38 -5.73
CA VAL A 10 -0.02 10.13 -5.12
C VAL A 10 -0.36 11.61 -4.97
N LYS A 11 -1.10 12.19 -5.92
CA LYS A 11 -1.55 13.59 -5.84
C LYS A 11 -2.53 13.80 -4.68
N GLU A 12 -3.52 12.92 -4.52
CA GLU A 12 -4.48 12.99 -3.41
C GLU A 12 -3.82 12.73 -2.04
N LEU A 13 -2.88 11.78 -1.97
CA LEU A 13 -2.12 11.52 -0.76
C LEU A 13 -1.24 12.72 -0.35
N ARG A 14 -0.55 13.35 -1.30
CA ARG A 14 0.24 14.57 -1.04
C ARG A 14 -0.63 15.74 -0.56
N VAL A 15 -1.88 15.83 -1.02
CA VAL A 15 -2.83 16.85 -0.56
C VAL A 15 -3.27 16.55 0.88
N LYS A 16 -3.57 15.29 1.22
CA LYS A 16 -3.86 14.87 2.61
C LYS A 16 -2.70 15.11 3.57
N VAL A 17 -1.47 14.85 3.14
CA VAL A 17 -0.25 15.03 3.96
C VAL A 17 0.11 16.50 4.19
N LYS A 18 -0.28 17.40 3.27
CA LYS A 18 0.06 18.84 3.35
C LYS A 18 -0.98 19.72 4.05
N GLY A 19 -2.17 19.23 4.36
CA GLY A 19 -3.25 20.05 4.93
C GLY A 19 -4.02 19.34 6.03
N VAL A 20 -3.64 19.58 7.29
CA VAL A 20 -4.48 19.32 8.47
C VAL A 20 -5.54 20.43 8.67
N GLU A 21 -5.48 21.53 7.93
CA GLU A 21 -6.46 22.61 8.04
C GLU A 21 -7.18 22.82 6.71
N GLN A 22 -8.39 22.26 6.58
CA GLN A 22 -9.59 22.91 6.02
C GLN A 22 -10.67 21.87 5.72
N ALA A 23 -11.64 21.81 6.63
CA ALA A 23 -12.95 21.26 6.38
C ALA A 23 -13.63 22.08 5.27
N LEU A 24 -13.94 21.45 4.12
CA LEU A 24 -15.12 21.67 3.26
C LEU A 24 -14.88 21.10 1.84
N GLN A 25 -15.34 19.86 1.62
CA GLN A 25 -16.02 19.38 0.40
C GLN A 25 -16.30 17.87 0.54
N GLU A 26 -17.25 17.51 1.39
CA GLU A 26 -17.59 16.09 1.67
C GLU A 26 -18.38 15.40 0.56
N LYS A 27 -19.04 16.14 -0.35
CA LYS A 27 -20.00 15.53 -1.30
C LYS A 27 -19.42 15.08 -2.64
N SER A 28 -18.27 15.60 -3.09
CA SER A 28 -17.62 15.14 -4.33
C SER A 28 -16.79 13.87 -4.12
N ARG A 29 -16.29 13.65 -2.90
CA ARG A 29 -15.31 12.59 -2.62
C ARG A 29 -15.90 11.20 -2.63
N PHE A 30 -17.17 11.00 -2.24
CA PHE A 30 -17.75 9.65 -2.19
C PHE A 30 -17.84 9.02 -3.58
N ARG A 31 -18.36 9.75 -4.58
CA ARG A 31 -18.44 9.24 -5.95
C ARG A 31 -17.06 9.01 -6.55
N ASP A 32 -16.11 9.89 -6.28
CA ASP A 32 -14.75 9.78 -6.80
C ASP A 32 -13.99 8.60 -6.16
N VAL A 33 -14.20 8.35 -4.86
CA VAL A 33 -13.63 7.21 -4.13
C VAL A 33 -14.29 5.90 -4.58
N VAL A 34 -15.61 5.85 -4.73
CA VAL A 34 -16.31 4.66 -5.24
C VAL A 34 -15.87 4.35 -6.68
N ALA A 35 -15.79 5.36 -7.56
CA ALA A 35 -15.29 5.18 -8.92
C ALA A 35 -13.83 4.69 -8.96
N LEU A 36 -12.99 5.17 -8.02
CA LEU A 36 -11.62 4.72 -7.87
C LEU A 36 -11.54 3.26 -7.38
N ILE A 37 -12.33 2.86 -6.39
CA ILE A 37 -12.38 1.48 -5.88
C ILE A 37 -12.88 0.53 -6.97
N VAL A 38 -13.96 0.88 -7.67
CA VAL A 38 -14.50 0.07 -8.77
C VAL A 38 -13.48 -0.02 -9.91
N GLY A 39 -12.86 1.10 -10.30
CA GLY A 39 -11.80 1.12 -11.30
C GLY A 39 -10.59 0.27 -10.91
N MET A 40 -10.16 0.32 -9.65
CA MET A 40 -9.05 -0.48 -9.15
C MET A 40 -9.37 -1.98 -9.11
N ASN A 41 -10.59 -2.34 -8.71
CA ASN A 41 -11.06 -3.73 -8.74
C ASN A 41 -11.12 -4.28 -10.17
N LEU A 42 -11.57 -3.47 -11.15
CA LEU A 42 -11.58 -3.87 -12.55
C LEU A 42 -10.16 -4.10 -13.08
N LEU A 43 -9.19 -3.28 -12.69
CA LEU A 43 -7.80 -3.46 -13.13
C LEU A 43 -7.14 -4.68 -12.50
N PHE A 44 -7.39 -4.93 -11.21
CA PHE A 44 -6.90 -6.13 -10.53
C PHE A 44 -7.53 -7.41 -11.13
N SER A 45 -8.82 -7.33 -11.50
CA SER A 45 -9.51 -8.43 -12.16
C SER A 45 -8.96 -8.73 -13.56
N VAL A 46 -8.60 -7.72 -14.35
CA VAL A 46 -8.06 -7.93 -15.70
C VAL A 46 -6.70 -8.61 -15.64
N ASP A 47 -5.82 -8.18 -14.73
CA ASP A 47 -4.51 -8.82 -14.52
C ASP A 47 -4.66 -10.27 -14.06
N SER A 48 -5.45 -10.50 -13.00
CA SER A 48 -5.71 -11.85 -12.48
C SER A 48 -6.34 -12.80 -13.52
N ILE A 49 -7.25 -12.31 -14.36
CA ILE A 49 -7.84 -13.11 -15.44
C ILE A 49 -6.83 -13.37 -16.55
N LEU A 50 -6.08 -12.36 -17.01
CA LEU A 50 -5.08 -12.54 -18.08
C LEU A 50 -4.00 -13.54 -17.68
N THR A 51 -3.53 -13.50 -16.43
CA THR A 51 -2.57 -14.48 -15.91
C THR A 51 -3.15 -15.89 -15.89
N VAL A 52 -4.40 -16.07 -15.44
CA VAL A 52 -5.03 -17.40 -15.34
C VAL A 52 -5.41 -17.96 -16.73
N VAL A 53 -5.90 -17.11 -17.63
CA VAL A 53 -6.18 -17.46 -19.04
C VAL A 53 -4.91 -17.89 -19.75
N GLY A 54 -3.77 -17.25 -19.46
CA GLY A 54 -2.48 -17.65 -20.02
C GLY A 54 -1.92 -18.98 -19.49
N MET A 55 -2.49 -19.52 -18.40
CA MET A 55 -1.98 -20.73 -17.73
C MET A 55 -2.92 -21.94 -17.80
N THR A 56 -4.21 -21.76 -18.14
CA THR A 56 -5.20 -22.84 -18.10
C THR A 56 -6.33 -22.65 -19.11
N ASP A 57 -6.58 -23.68 -19.91
CA ASP A 57 -7.64 -23.68 -20.95
C ASP A 57 -9.04 -24.01 -20.39
N ILE A 58 -9.14 -24.38 -19.11
CA ILE A 58 -10.40 -24.83 -18.49
C ILE A 58 -11.18 -23.61 -17.95
N PHE A 59 -12.18 -23.17 -18.72
CA PHE A 59 -13.04 -22.04 -18.38
C PHE A 59 -13.69 -22.17 -16.98
N ALA A 60 -14.10 -23.38 -16.59
CA ALA A 60 -14.73 -23.63 -15.29
C ALA A 60 -13.79 -23.33 -14.10
N VAL A 61 -12.50 -23.66 -14.23
CA VAL A 61 -11.50 -23.42 -13.18
C VAL A 61 -11.19 -21.93 -13.05
N MET A 62 -11.14 -21.23 -14.19
CA MET A 62 -10.91 -19.79 -14.26
C MET A 62 -12.01 -19.01 -13.53
N VAL A 63 -13.28 -19.28 -13.85
CA VAL A 63 -14.42 -18.62 -13.19
C VAL A 63 -14.48 -18.99 -11.70
N GLY A 64 -14.31 -20.28 -11.36
CA GLY A 64 -14.34 -20.74 -9.97
C GLY A 64 -13.30 -20.04 -9.09
N SER A 65 -12.07 -19.88 -9.60
CA SER A 65 -10.98 -19.23 -8.86
C SER A 65 -11.25 -17.75 -8.59
N VAL A 66 -11.78 -17.01 -9.57
CA VAL A 66 -12.10 -15.57 -9.40
C VAL A 66 -13.20 -15.37 -8.37
N VAL A 67 -14.27 -16.17 -8.43
CA VAL A 67 -15.38 -16.07 -7.47
C VAL A 67 -14.93 -16.37 -6.04
N ILE A 68 -14.12 -17.42 -5.85
CA ILE A 68 -13.58 -17.78 -4.53
C ILE A 68 -12.66 -16.67 -4.01
N SER A 69 -11.82 -16.09 -4.87
CA SER A 69 -10.92 -14.99 -4.50
C SER A 69 -11.67 -13.75 -4.03
N VAL A 70 -12.69 -13.31 -4.79
CA VAL A 70 -13.52 -12.15 -4.41
C VAL A 70 -14.29 -12.42 -3.12
N ALA A 71 -14.84 -13.62 -2.96
CA ALA A 71 -15.55 -14.01 -1.73
C ALA A 71 -14.62 -13.94 -0.49
N LEU A 72 -13.39 -14.44 -0.61
CA LEU A 72 -12.39 -14.40 0.45
C LEU A 72 -11.97 -12.96 0.76
N MET A 73 -11.76 -12.13 -0.27
CA MET A 73 -11.40 -10.72 -0.09
C MET A 73 -12.49 -9.96 0.67
N LEU A 74 -13.77 -10.17 0.33
CA LEU A 74 -14.90 -9.53 1.03
C LEU A 74 -15.03 -10.03 2.47
N ALA A 75 -14.85 -11.34 2.71
CA ALA A 75 -14.93 -11.92 4.04
C ALA A 75 -13.84 -11.39 4.99
N LEU A 76 -12.63 -11.13 4.47
CA LEU A 76 -11.49 -10.68 5.26
C LEU A 76 -11.32 -9.16 5.29
N ALA A 77 -12.01 -8.40 4.44
CA ALA A 77 -11.84 -6.96 4.31
C ALA A 77 -12.01 -6.20 5.63
N GLY A 78 -13.03 -6.54 6.43
CA GLY A 78 -13.25 -5.94 7.74
C GLY A 78 -12.09 -6.21 8.71
N THR A 79 -11.67 -7.47 8.83
CA THR A 79 -10.57 -7.88 9.71
C THR A 79 -9.24 -7.26 9.31
N ILE A 80 -8.95 -7.19 8.02
CA ILE A 80 -7.74 -6.55 7.50
C ILE A 80 -7.79 -5.04 7.79
N SER A 81 -8.93 -4.38 7.56
CA SER A 81 -9.11 -2.96 7.84
C SER A 81 -8.88 -2.62 9.31
N ASP A 82 -9.46 -3.39 10.23
CA ASP A 82 -9.28 -3.18 11.68
C ASP A 82 -7.84 -3.42 12.14
N PHE A 83 -7.16 -4.40 11.53
CA PHE A 83 -5.74 -4.67 11.78
C PHE A 83 -4.82 -3.55 11.29
N LEU A 84 -5.10 -3.00 10.09
CA LEU A 84 -4.35 -1.88 9.54
C LEU A 84 -4.58 -0.59 10.35
N HIS A 85 -5.82 -0.35 10.79
CA HIS A 85 -6.14 0.79 11.66
C HIS A 85 -5.43 0.75 13.01
N SER A 86 -5.26 -0.45 13.57
CA SER A 86 -4.54 -0.64 14.84
C SER A 86 -3.01 -0.64 14.67
N ASN A 87 -2.50 -0.87 13.46
CA ASN A 87 -1.08 -0.93 13.16
C ASN A 87 -0.76 -0.19 11.83
N PRO A 88 -0.72 1.16 11.84
CA PRO A 88 -0.60 1.99 10.64
C PRO A 88 0.70 1.78 9.85
N GLU A 89 1.73 1.21 10.47
CA GLU A 89 2.96 0.76 9.82
C GLU A 89 2.72 -0.30 8.72
N PHE A 90 1.75 -1.20 8.92
CA PHE A 90 1.39 -2.19 7.90
C PHE A 90 0.57 -1.58 6.74
N GLU A 91 -0.14 -0.47 6.97
CA GLU A 91 -0.86 0.26 5.92
C GLU A 91 0.13 0.86 4.92
N ILE A 92 1.16 1.53 5.42
CA ILE A 92 2.22 2.13 4.60
C ILE A 92 3.02 1.04 3.87
N LEU A 93 3.30 -0.08 4.54
CA LEU A 93 3.97 -1.24 3.94
C LEU A 93 3.18 -1.80 2.75
N GLY A 94 1.86 -1.95 2.89
CA GLY A 94 0.99 -2.41 1.81
C GLY A 94 1.00 -1.47 0.60
N LEU A 95 1.00 -0.16 0.83
CA LEU A 95 1.12 0.84 -0.25
C LEU A 95 2.46 0.74 -1.01
N PHE A 96 3.55 0.48 -0.31
CA PHE A 96 4.87 0.32 -0.94
C PHE A 96 4.98 -0.97 -1.75
N VAL A 97 4.48 -2.09 -1.21
CA VAL A 97 4.41 -3.38 -1.93
C VAL A 97 3.56 -3.23 -3.20
N LEU A 98 2.40 -2.58 -3.11
CA LEU A 98 1.53 -2.31 -4.25
C LEU A 98 2.22 -1.46 -5.33
N LEU A 99 2.98 -0.44 -4.92
CA LEU A 99 3.77 0.39 -5.83
C LEU A 99 4.87 -0.43 -6.54
N LEU A 100 5.58 -1.29 -5.80
CA LEU A 100 6.66 -2.10 -6.34
C LEU A 100 6.15 -3.15 -7.34
N ILE A 101 5.03 -3.81 -7.03
CA ILE A 101 4.34 -4.70 -7.98
C ILE A 101 3.93 -3.92 -9.23
N GLY A 102 3.35 -2.72 -9.07
CA GLY A 102 2.99 -1.86 -10.19
C GLY A 102 4.19 -1.46 -11.07
N PHE A 103 5.36 -1.23 -10.46
CA PHE A 103 6.60 -0.95 -11.19
C PHE A 103 7.10 -2.17 -11.97
N VAL A 104 7.08 -3.35 -11.36
CA VAL A 104 7.46 -4.62 -11.99
C VAL A 104 6.59 -4.90 -13.22
N LEU A 105 5.28 -4.72 -13.12
CA LEU A 105 4.36 -4.92 -14.24
C LEU A 105 4.62 -3.95 -15.42
N ILE A 106 5.05 -2.72 -15.13
CA ILE A 106 5.44 -1.76 -16.18
C ILE A 106 6.73 -2.21 -16.88
N LEU A 107 7.71 -2.70 -16.11
CA LEU A 107 8.96 -3.22 -16.69
C LEU A 107 8.71 -4.47 -17.53
N GLU A 108 7.90 -5.39 -17.03
CA GLU A 108 7.52 -6.62 -17.73
C GLU A 108 6.73 -6.30 -19.01
N GLY A 109 5.71 -5.46 -18.92
CA GLY A 109 4.94 -5.00 -20.09
C GLY A 109 5.79 -4.23 -21.11
N GLY A 110 6.78 -3.47 -20.66
CA GLY A 110 7.74 -2.78 -21.52
C GLY A 110 8.70 -3.73 -22.26
N HIS A 111 9.09 -4.83 -21.59
CA HIS A 111 9.87 -5.91 -22.20
C HIS A 111 9.04 -6.67 -23.24
N THR A 112 7.79 -7.05 -22.94
CA THR A 112 6.88 -7.70 -23.89
C THR A 112 6.57 -6.83 -25.11
N ALA A 113 6.57 -5.51 -24.96
CA ALA A 113 6.36 -4.56 -26.04
C ALA A 113 7.60 -4.31 -26.93
N HIS A 114 8.71 -5.04 -26.71
CA HIS A 114 9.99 -4.89 -27.43
C HIS A 114 10.45 -3.42 -27.51
N LEU A 115 10.30 -2.66 -26.43
CA LEU A 115 10.72 -1.26 -26.40
C LEU A 115 12.25 -1.19 -26.43
N THR A 116 12.80 -0.78 -27.58
CA THR A 116 14.22 -0.48 -27.73
C THR A 116 14.50 0.90 -27.15
N ALA A 117 15.03 0.97 -25.93
CA ALA A 117 15.63 2.19 -25.42
C ALA A 117 17.10 2.20 -25.86
N ASN A 118 17.51 3.19 -26.65
CA ASN A 118 18.90 3.35 -27.12
C ASN A 118 19.48 2.20 -27.98
N GLY A 119 18.65 1.43 -28.70
CA GLY A 119 19.12 0.41 -29.64
C GLY A 119 19.51 -0.93 -29.02
N THR A 120 19.28 -1.09 -27.71
CA THR A 120 19.36 -2.37 -27.00
C THR A 120 17.95 -2.78 -26.51
N GLU A 121 17.64 -4.07 -26.56
CA GLU A 121 16.40 -4.61 -25.97
C GLU A 121 16.37 -4.36 -24.46
N PHE A 122 15.17 -4.06 -23.93
CA PHE A 122 15.00 -3.83 -22.50
C PHE A 122 15.38 -5.10 -21.73
N PRO A 123 16.24 -5.03 -20.70
CA PRO A 123 16.75 -6.22 -20.03
C PRO A 123 15.62 -7.02 -19.37
N TYR A 124 15.58 -8.33 -19.64
CA TYR A 124 14.66 -9.26 -18.98
C TYR A 124 15.03 -9.40 -17.50
N ILE A 125 14.09 -9.09 -16.61
CA ILE A 125 14.23 -9.32 -15.17
C ILE A 125 13.43 -10.58 -14.81
N PRO A 126 14.06 -11.66 -14.35
CA PRO A 126 13.35 -12.86 -13.93
C PRO A 126 12.36 -12.58 -12.79
N GLN A 127 11.12 -13.01 -12.97
CA GLN A 127 10.03 -12.77 -12.00
C GLN A 127 10.33 -13.35 -10.60
N TRP A 128 11.02 -14.49 -10.53
CA TRP A 128 11.44 -15.10 -9.27
C TRP A 128 12.36 -14.22 -8.44
N ILE A 129 13.22 -13.41 -9.08
CA ILE A 129 14.10 -12.45 -8.38
C ILE A 129 13.26 -11.35 -7.71
N VAL A 130 12.22 -10.89 -8.41
CA VAL A 130 11.30 -9.88 -7.87
C VAL A 130 10.51 -10.43 -6.69
N ILE A 131 9.94 -11.64 -6.82
CA ILE A 131 9.19 -12.28 -5.74
C ILE A 131 10.11 -12.52 -4.53
N PHE A 132 11.33 -12.99 -4.76
CA PHE A 132 12.33 -13.17 -3.71
C PHE A 132 12.69 -11.84 -3.01
N MET A 133 12.88 -10.77 -3.79
CA MET A 133 13.16 -9.44 -3.26
C MET A 133 12.00 -8.89 -2.43
N LEU A 134 10.76 -9.04 -2.91
CA LEU A 134 9.55 -8.64 -2.18
C LEU A 134 9.42 -9.39 -0.85
N LEU A 135 9.66 -10.69 -0.87
CA LEU A 135 9.60 -11.53 0.33
C LEU A 135 10.69 -11.16 1.34
N LEU A 136 11.91 -10.91 0.86
CA LEU A 136 13.00 -10.44 1.72
C LEU A 136 12.71 -9.06 2.30
N MET A 137 12.23 -8.13 1.49
CA MET A 137 11.92 -6.77 1.95
C MET A 137 10.81 -6.80 3.01
N PHE A 138 9.76 -7.58 2.78
CA PHE A 138 8.70 -7.79 3.76
C PHE A 138 9.21 -8.42 5.06
N SER A 139 10.11 -9.41 4.96
CA SER A 139 10.76 -10.01 6.14
C SER A 139 11.63 -9.01 6.90
N VAL A 140 12.39 -8.17 6.20
CA VAL A 140 13.21 -7.13 6.82
C VAL A 140 12.35 -6.09 7.51
N ASP A 141 11.24 -5.66 6.90
CA ASP A 141 10.33 -4.70 7.49
C ASP A 141 9.61 -5.28 8.72
N LEU A 142 9.19 -6.55 8.67
CA LEU A 142 8.69 -7.27 9.85
C LEU A 142 9.73 -7.33 10.97
N TYR A 143 10.97 -7.65 10.62
CA TYR A 143 12.06 -7.73 11.58
C TYR A 143 12.35 -6.36 12.21
N GLN A 144 12.47 -5.31 11.40
CA GLN A 144 12.69 -3.95 11.86
C GLN A 144 11.54 -3.46 12.74
N ASN A 145 10.30 -3.71 12.35
CA ASN A 145 9.13 -3.31 13.12
C ASN A 145 9.08 -4.03 14.48
N TRP A 146 9.28 -5.34 14.48
CA TRP A 146 9.35 -6.14 15.70
C TRP A 146 10.50 -5.69 16.61
N TRP A 147 11.66 -5.41 16.02
CA TRP A 147 12.85 -4.94 16.72
C TRP A 147 12.66 -3.52 17.30
N ALA A 148 12.05 -2.61 16.55
CA ALA A 148 11.75 -1.25 16.97
C ALA A 148 10.77 -1.24 18.15
N LYS A 149 9.73 -2.09 18.11
CA LYS A 149 8.82 -2.28 19.24
C LYS A 149 9.54 -2.83 20.48
N SER A 150 10.53 -3.72 20.29
CA SER A 150 11.34 -4.26 21.38
C SER A 150 12.40 -3.28 21.93
N HIS A 151 12.90 -2.33 21.12
CA HIS A 151 13.93 -1.37 21.55
C HIS A 151 13.34 -0.05 22.09
N ASN A 152 12.23 0.44 21.55
CA ASN A 152 11.59 1.69 21.99
C ASN A 152 10.80 1.54 23.31
N ALA A 153 10.48 0.32 23.75
CA ALA A 153 9.87 0.07 25.06
C ALA A 153 10.79 0.42 26.25
N LYS A 154 12.08 0.73 26.03
CA LYS A 154 13.07 1.01 27.08
C LYS A 154 13.47 2.48 27.26
N ILE A 155 12.98 3.40 26.44
CA ILE A 155 13.19 4.85 26.68
C ILE A 155 11.93 5.40 27.35
N ALA A 156 11.82 5.17 28.66
CA ALA A 156 10.84 5.85 29.49
C ALA A 156 11.06 7.37 29.40
N PRO A 157 10.00 8.19 29.29
CA PRO A 157 10.15 9.64 29.34
C PRO A 157 10.70 10.01 30.72
N VAL A 158 11.89 10.61 30.73
CA VAL A 158 12.45 11.23 31.94
C VAL A 158 11.51 12.37 32.31
N HIS A 159 10.61 12.11 33.26
CA HIS A 159 9.81 13.15 33.91
C HIS A 159 10.78 14.09 34.64
N LEU A 160 10.99 15.27 34.07
CA LEU A 160 11.58 16.40 34.77
C LEU A 160 10.58 16.86 35.84
N HIS A 161 10.74 16.33 37.04
CA HIS A 161 10.23 16.95 38.25
C HIS A 161 10.95 18.29 38.43
N HIS A 162 10.26 19.41 38.20
CA HIS A 162 10.59 20.62 38.93
C HIS A 162 9.31 21.17 39.58
N ARG A 163 9.40 21.23 40.92
CA ARG A 163 8.39 21.64 41.90
C ARG A 163 7.58 22.87 41.50
N ILE A 164 6.29 22.82 41.78
CA ILE A 164 5.49 23.98 42.19
C ILE A 164 5.65 24.13 43.72
N ASP A 165 5.42 25.35 44.18
CA ASP A 165 5.33 25.84 45.58
C ASP A 165 6.68 26.38 46.08
N GLU A 166 6.84 27.68 46.37
CA GLU A 166 5.95 28.54 47.15
C GLU A 166 6.02 30.03 46.74
N THR A 167 4.87 30.69 46.59
CA THR A 167 4.71 32.16 46.79
C THR A 167 3.30 32.30 47.35
N PRO A 168 3.09 32.85 48.55
CA PRO A 168 2.97 34.31 48.65
C PRO A 168 3.39 34.91 50.01
N ALA A 169 4.20 35.96 49.98
CA ALA A 169 4.19 36.95 51.05
C ALA A 169 4.34 38.33 50.40
N GLY A 170 3.38 39.20 50.70
CA GLY A 170 3.11 40.46 50.01
C GLY A 170 4.24 41.50 50.07
N LEU A 171 4.23 42.36 49.05
CA LEU A 171 4.79 43.72 49.04
C LEU A 171 3.91 44.65 49.90
N PRO A 172 4.33 45.89 50.15
CA PRO A 172 5.67 46.42 50.46
C PRO A 172 5.84 46.81 51.94
#